data_AF-A0A7K2VTF7-F1
#
_entry.id   AF-A0A7K2VTF7-F1
#
_cell.length_a   1.000
_cell.length_b   1.000
_cell.length_c   1.000
_cell.angle_alpha   90.00
_cell.angle_beta   90.00
_cell.angle_gamma   90.00
#
_symmetry.space_group_name_H-M   'P 1'
#
loop_
_entity.id
_entity.type
_entity.pdbx_description
1 polymer ?
#
loop_
_entity_poly.entity_id
_entity_poly.type
_entity_poly.pdbx_seq_one_letter_code
_entity_poly.pdbx_strand_id
1 'polypeptide(L)'
;DPRTARAAAALATNELRVAYALQPVRLLVRLRAPESVPALITTLERRLRPHDPYRRVALACVEGLGTLADPRAKRVLTEALAHPALAEAAVTALGRIPRQQQRS
;
A
#
# COMPACT_ATOMS: atom_id res chain seq x y z
N ASP A 1 17.30 -10.18 -3.27
CA ASP A 1 17.99 -9.40 -4.32
C ASP A 1 17.22 -8.11 -4.59
N PRO A 2 17.85 -6.92 -4.44
CA PRO A 2 17.18 -5.62 -4.62
C PRO A 2 16.64 -5.39 -6.04
N ARG A 3 17.13 -6.12 -7.05
CA ARG A 3 16.60 -6.03 -8.42
C ARG A 3 15.20 -6.64 -8.54
N THR A 4 14.93 -7.71 -7.82
CA THR A 4 13.61 -8.38 -7.80
C THR A 4 12.53 -7.46 -7.20
N ALA A 5 12.87 -6.70 -6.15
CA ALA A 5 11.95 -5.75 -5.53
C ALA A 5 11.60 -4.60 -6.48
N ARG A 6 12.60 -4.03 -7.19
CA ARG A 6 12.38 -2.98 -8.20
C ARG A 6 11.52 -3.45 -9.37
N ALA A 7 11.76 -4.66 -9.88
CA ALA A 7 10.96 -5.23 -10.96
C ALA A 7 9.50 -5.43 -10.55
N ALA A 8 9.26 -5.93 -9.33
CA ALA A 8 7.91 -6.09 -8.79
C ALA A 8 7.20 -4.75 -8.56
N ALA A 9 7.93 -3.71 -8.13
CA ALA A 9 7.38 -2.35 -7.98
C ALA A 9 6.96 -1.74 -9.33
N ALA A 10 7.79 -1.87 -10.37
CA ALA A 10 7.46 -1.38 -11.70
C ALA A 10 6.22 -2.08 -12.28
N LEU A 11 6.08 -3.39 -12.05
CA LEU A 11 4.90 -4.17 -12.47
C LEU A 11 3.62 -3.75 -11.74
N ALA A 12 3.71 -3.37 -10.46
CA ALA A 12 2.55 -2.90 -9.70
C ALA A 12 1.98 -1.56 -10.23
N THR A 13 2.83 -0.74 -10.84
CA THR A 13 2.46 0.60 -11.34
C THR A 13 1.96 0.64 -12.80
N ASN A 14 2.05 -0.45 -13.56
CA ASN A 14 1.70 -0.47 -14.99
C ASN A 14 0.23 -0.88 -15.22
N GLU A 15 -0.57 0.05 -15.74
CA GLU A 15 -2.04 0.00 -15.73
C GLU A 15 -2.68 -1.07 -16.66
N LEU A 16 -1.92 -1.75 -17.51
CA LEU A 16 -2.43 -2.78 -18.43
C LEU A 16 -2.60 -4.19 -17.82
N ARG A 17 -2.32 -4.39 -16.51
CA ARG A 17 -2.48 -5.69 -15.83
C ARG A 17 -3.09 -5.59 -14.44
N VAL A 18 -4.06 -4.72 -14.23
CA VAL A 18 -4.65 -4.60 -12.88
C VAL A 18 -5.36 -5.89 -12.43
N ALA A 19 -5.82 -6.73 -13.36
CA ALA A 19 -6.31 -8.08 -13.04
C ALA A 19 -5.24 -9.02 -12.43
N TYR A 20 -3.95 -8.75 -12.65
CA TYR A 20 -2.81 -9.53 -12.12
C TYR A 20 -1.99 -8.78 -11.04
N ALA A 21 -2.31 -7.53 -10.72
CA ALA A 21 -1.54 -6.70 -9.77
C ALA A 21 -1.60 -7.19 -8.31
N LEU A 22 -2.55 -8.08 -7.97
CA LEU A 22 -2.67 -8.65 -6.63
C LEU A 22 -1.46 -9.51 -6.23
N GLN A 23 -0.93 -10.32 -7.14
CA GLN A 23 0.24 -11.18 -6.87
C GLN A 23 1.53 -10.37 -6.63
N PRO A 24 1.88 -9.37 -7.46
CA PRO A 24 2.99 -8.45 -7.21
C PRO A 24 2.87 -7.70 -5.89
N VAL A 25 1.69 -7.16 -5.55
CA VAL A 25 1.48 -6.45 -4.27
C VAL A 25 1.69 -7.40 -3.10
N ARG A 26 1.10 -8.61 -3.14
CA ARG A 26 1.31 -9.63 -2.11
C ARG A 26 2.76 -10.10 -2.00
N LEU A 27 3.51 -10.10 -3.09
CA LEU A 27 4.93 -10.45 -3.10
C LEU A 27 5.76 -9.35 -2.44
N LEU A 28 5.56 -8.08 -2.81
CA LEU A 28 6.24 -6.94 -2.20
C LEU A 28 5.99 -6.87 -0.69
N VAL A 29 4.75 -7.09 -0.26
CA VAL A 29 4.39 -7.16 1.16
C VAL A 29 5.08 -8.32 1.87
N ARG A 30 5.12 -9.51 1.26
CA ARG A 30 5.83 -10.67 1.82
C ARG A 30 7.33 -10.47 1.93
N LEU A 31 7.93 -9.76 0.97
CA LEU A 31 9.36 -9.48 0.96
C LEU A 31 9.76 -8.42 2.01
N ARG A 32 8.80 -7.72 2.63
CA ARG A 32 9.03 -6.65 3.61
C ARG A 32 10.07 -5.62 3.18
N ALA A 33 10.25 -5.42 1.88
CA ALA A 33 11.23 -4.50 1.35
C ALA A 33 10.72 -3.07 1.60
N PRO A 34 11.36 -2.25 2.45
CA PRO A 34 10.93 -0.87 2.71
C PRO A 34 10.92 -0.02 1.43
N GLU A 35 11.69 -0.41 0.41
CA GLU A 35 11.69 0.20 -0.93
C GLU A 35 10.34 0.02 -1.67
N SER A 36 9.47 -0.86 -1.19
CA SER A 36 8.13 -1.09 -1.73
C SER A 36 7.12 -0.04 -1.26
N VAL A 37 7.41 0.69 -0.17
CA VAL A 37 6.47 1.66 0.43
C VAL A 37 6.01 2.71 -0.58
N PRO A 38 6.89 3.39 -1.35
CA PRO A 38 6.45 4.39 -2.33
C PRO A 38 5.56 3.80 -3.43
N ALA A 39 5.83 2.57 -3.86
CA ALA A 39 5.03 1.89 -4.88
C ALA A 39 3.64 1.52 -4.36
N LEU A 40 3.54 1.03 -3.12
CA LEU A 40 2.26 0.72 -2.47
C LEU A 40 1.44 2.00 -2.20
N ILE A 41 2.08 3.10 -1.80
CA ILE A 41 1.42 4.41 -1.65
C ILE A 41 0.83 4.85 -2.99
N THR A 42 1.65 4.90 -4.05
CA THR A 42 1.22 5.33 -5.39
C THR A 42 0.08 4.45 -5.91
N THR A 43 0.15 3.15 -5.67
CA THR A 43 -0.90 2.21 -6.07
C THR A 43 -2.19 2.49 -5.32
N LEU A 44 -2.13 2.69 -3.99
CA LEU A 44 -3.32 2.98 -3.18
C LEU A 44 -3.96 4.32 -3.59
N GLU A 45 -3.19 5.39 -3.75
CA GLU A 45 -3.68 6.73 -4.12
C GLU A 45 -4.51 6.69 -5.42
N ARG A 46 -4.08 5.93 -6.42
CA ARG A 46 -4.81 5.77 -7.69
C ARG A 46 -6.14 5.03 -7.53
N ARG A 47 -6.30 4.25 -6.46
CA ARG A 47 -7.43 3.35 -6.19
C ARG A 47 -8.42 3.90 -5.18
N LEU A 48 -8.11 5.03 -4.56
CA LEU A 48 -9.06 5.80 -3.73
C LEU A 48 -10.09 6.58 -4.58
N ARG A 49 -10.26 6.25 -5.86
CA ARG A 49 -11.31 6.85 -6.69
C ARG A 49 -12.66 6.16 -6.40
N PRO A 50 -13.79 6.91 -6.40
CA PRO A 50 -15.12 6.31 -6.31
C PRO A 50 -15.31 5.26 -7.41
N HIS A 51 -15.90 4.12 -7.07
CA HIS A 51 -16.19 3.01 -8.00
C HIS A 51 -14.97 2.26 -8.58
N ASP A 52 -13.82 2.27 -7.90
CA ASP A 52 -12.67 1.45 -8.35
C ASP A 52 -13.02 -0.06 -8.37
N PRO A 53 -13.00 -0.73 -9.54
CA PRO A 53 -13.28 -2.16 -9.63
C PRO A 53 -12.18 -3.02 -8.97
N TYR A 54 -11.03 -2.44 -8.62
CA TYR A 54 -9.88 -3.14 -8.08
C TYR A 54 -9.72 -3.02 -6.55
N ARG A 55 -10.85 -3.00 -5.85
CA ARG A 55 -10.95 -2.91 -4.38
C ARG A 55 -10.03 -3.88 -3.62
N ARG A 56 -9.80 -5.09 -4.14
CA ARG A 56 -8.89 -6.09 -3.55
C ARG A 56 -7.43 -5.66 -3.54
N VAL A 57 -6.99 -4.91 -4.56
CA VAL A 57 -5.63 -4.37 -4.65
C VAL A 57 -5.45 -3.25 -3.64
N ALA A 58 -6.44 -2.36 -3.51
CA ALA A 58 -6.43 -1.29 -2.50
C ALA A 58 -6.32 -1.87 -1.08
N LEU A 59 -7.13 -2.89 -0.75
CA LEU A 59 -7.06 -3.58 0.54
C LEU A 59 -5.67 -4.20 0.79
N ALA A 60 -5.11 -4.90 -0.19
CA ALA A 60 -3.77 -5.48 -0.07
C ALA A 60 -2.67 -4.42 0.13
N CYS A 61 -2.83 -3.23 -0.47
CA CYS A 61 -1.92 -2.11 -0.23
C CYS A 61 -2.04 -1.59 1.20
N VAL A 62 -3.26 -1.43 1.73
CA VAL A 62 -3.49 -0.98 3.12
C VAL A 62 -2.89 -1.96 4.12
N GLU A 63 -3.14 -3.26 3.97
CA GLU A 63 -2.56 -4.32 4.81
C GLU A 63 -1.03 -4.34 4.72
N GLY A 64 -0.51 -4.18 3.50
CA GLY A 64 0.92 -4.11 3.23
C GLY A 64 1.61 -2.95 3.92
N LEU A 65 1.06 -1.74 3.75
CA LEU A 65 1.56 -0.52 4.38
C LEU A 65 1.50 -0.63 5.92
N GLY A 66 0.44 -1.20 6.47
CA GLY A 66 0.33 -1.46 7.90
C GLY A 66 1.34 -2.48 8.44
N THR A 67 1.74 -3.45 7.61
CA THR A 67 2.79 -4.44 7.96
C THR A 67 4.18 -3.82 7.94
N LEU A 68 4.42 -2.92 6.97
CA LEU A 68 5.69 -2.20 6.84
C LEU A 68 5.83 -1.09 7.91
N ALA A 69 4.72 -0.60 8.46
CA ALA A 69 4.66 0.41 9.51
C ALA A 69 5.46 1.68 9.22
N ASP A 70 5.61 2.03 7.93
CA ASP A 70 6.39 3.20 7.50
C ASP A 70 5.57 4.50 7.69
N PRO A 71 6.11 5.51 8.39
CA PRO A 71 5.43 6.79 8.62
C PRO A 71 4.98 7.51 7.35
N ARG A 72 5.67 7.33 6.21
CA ARG A 72 5.30 7.93 4.92
C ARG A 72 3.92 7.48 4.45
N ALA A 73 3.45 6.31 4.89
CA ALA A 73 2.15 5.77 4.54
C ALA A 73 0.97 6.45 5.27
N LYS A 74 1.26 7.22 6.35
CA LYS A 74 0.22 7.78 7.22
C LYS A 74 -0.81 8.62 6.46
N ARG A 75 -0.37 9.44 5.49
CA ARG A 75 -1.26 10.29 4.70
C ARG A 75 -2.28 9.46 3.91
N VAL A 76 -1.80 8.56 3.06
CA VAL A 76 -2.68 7.74 2.21
C VAL A 76 -3.56 6.78 3.01
N LEU A 77 -3.08 6.27 4.14
CA LEU A 77 -3.91 5.46 5.04
C LEU A 77 -5.01 6.28 5.72
N THR A 78 -4.76 7.55 6.01
CA THR A 78 -5.79 8.47 6.53
C THR A 78 -6.84 8.76 5.47
N GLU A 79 -6.43 8.99 4.22
CA GLU A 79 -7.35 9.16 3.08
C GLU A 79 -8.21 7.90 2.86
N ALA A 80 -7.64 6.71 3.04
CA ALA A 80 -8.35 5.44 2.92
C ALA A 80 -9.50 5.28 3.95
N LEU A 81 -9.52 6.06 5.05
CA LEU A 81 -10.62 6.06 6.03
C LEU A 81 -11.94 6.57 5.43
N ALA A 82 -11.89 7.41 4.39
CA ALA A 82 -13.07 7.87 3.68
C ALA A 82 -13.75 6.76 2.86
N HIS A 83 -13.12 5.59 2.75
CA HIS A 83 -13.63 4.44 2.01
C HIS A 83 -14.11 3.36 2.99
N PRO A 84 -15.43 3.10 3.10
CA PRO A 84 -15.98 2.12 4.07
C PRO A 84 -15.36 0.73 3.96
N ALA A 85 -14.94 0.38 2.74
CA ALA A 85 -14.21 -0.82 2.39
C ALA A 85 -12.88 -1.04 3.09
N LEU A 86 -12.16 0.05 3.32
CA LEU A 86 -10.75 0.06 3.70
C LEU A 86 -10.60 0.59 5.13
N ALA A 87 -11.61 1.29 5.65
CA ALA A 87 -11.59 1.98 6.93
C ALA A 87 -11.06 1.09 8.07
N GLU A 88 -11.58 -0.13 8.24
CA GLU A 88 -11.13 -1.03 9.30
C GLU A 88 -9.65 -1.41 9.18
N ALA A 89 -9.23 -1.81 7.98
CA ALA A 89 -7.84 -2.17 7.70
C ALA A 89 -6.91 -0.94 7.85
N ALA A 90 -7.38 0.24 7.47
CA ALA A 90 -6.65 1.49 7.55
C ALA A 90 -6.46 1.96 9.00
N VAL A 91 -7.50 1.86 9.84
CA VAL A 91 -7.38 2.11 11.30
C VAL A 91 -6.33 1.19 11.91
N THR A 92 -6.40 -0.10 11.58
CA THR A 92 -5.44 -1.09 12.07
C THR A 92 -4.01 -0.78 11.61
N ALA A 93 -3.84 -0.40 10.33
CA ALA A 93 -2.54 -0.03 9.78
C ALA A 93 -1.97 1.25 10.44
N LEU A 94 -2.80 2.27 10.64
CA LEU A 94 -2.42 3.51 11.32
C LEU A 94 -2.01 3.26 12.77
N GLY A 95 -2.67 2.33 13.47
CA GLY A 95 -2.31 1.95 14.84
C GLY A 95 -0.95 1.27 14.96
N ARG A 96 -0.45 0.66 13.86
CA ARG A 96 0.88 0.02 13.81
C ARG A 96 1.99 0.99 13.45
N ILE A 97 1.68 2.08 12.76
CA ILE A 97 2.68 3.10 12.47
C ILE A 97 3.07 3.73 13.80
N PRO A 98 4.32 3.59 14.25
CA PRO A 98 4.75 4.23 15.47
C PRO A 98 4.49 5.73 15.31
N ARG A 99 3.83 6.33 16.32
CA ARG A 99 3.77 7.79 16.44
C ARG A 99 5.21 8.24 16.43
N GLN A 100 5.70 8.76 15.29
CA GLN A 100 7.07 9.25 15.23
C GLN A 100 7.20 10.32 16.30
N GLN A 101 7.83 9.92 17.41
CA GLN A 101 8.54 10.82 18.28
C GLN A 101 9.68 11.39 17.42
N GLN A 102 9.62 12.71 17.26
CA GLN A 102 10.69 13.68 16.99
C GLN A 102 12.05 13.15 16.50
N ARG A 103 12.57 13.79 15.46
CA ARG A 103 13.94 14.33 15.35
C ARG A 103 13.80 15.59 14.49
N SER A 104 13.70 16.77 15.10
CA SER A 104 14.80 17.69 15.47
C SER A 104 15.62 18.14 14.27
#